data_AF-T1IL45-F1
#
_entry.id   AF-T1IL45-F1
#
_cell.length_a   1.000
_cell.length_b   1.000
_cell.length_c   1.000
_cell.angle_alpha   90.00
_cell.angle_beta   90.00
_cell.angle_gamma   90.00
#
_symmetry.space_group_name_H-M   'P 1'
#
loop_
_entity.id
_entity.type
_entity.pdbx_description
1 polymer ?
#
loop_
_entity_poly.entity_id
_entity_poly.type
_entity_poly.pdbx_seq_one_letter_code
_entity_poly.pdbx_strand_id
1 'polypeptide(L)'
;MTMEWKDDEILKQTFTTYSWSMRTLKRRLQFFGITRTDKTISPSVLLDAVKKEIETSGKLLGYRSMHRKLRNEENLFVARNDVYLAMNLIAPEYLEERQLINKRKKFRKRTFTSKGSNFVWSLDGHDKLMGRNKAQFPLAIHGCVDTFSRKILWLKNLAIKHYYIPNYTRSDRSSENVLIATIQNYLHASESEKPNHLYGTSTSNQVIEQWWRGFRERQGEFYKDLIHNLINNYYYDENASNCRVLLAALYIPIIQKDLDSFKNNWNVHRIRKQKIYRPCGVVRLLYEFPEQYGR
;
A
#
# COMPACT_ATOMS: atom_id res chain seq x y z
N MET A 1 -26.00 -16.35 15.31
CA MET A 1 -25.56 -16.02 13.94
C MET A 1 -24.10 -16.43 13.79
N THR A 2 -23.89 -17.58 13.16
CA THR A 2 -22.60 -18.27 13.01
C THR A 2 -21.68 -17.48 12.09
N MET A 3 -20.73 -16.74 12.66
CA MET A 3 -19.68 -16.05 11.90
C MET A 3 -18.61 -17.06 11.49
N GLU A 4 -18.55 -17.38 10.20
CA GLU A 4 -17.44 -18.10 9.59
C GLU A 4 -16.13 -17.33 9.78
N TRP A 5 -15.21 -17.96 10.48
CA TRP A 5 -13.86 -17.48 10.67
C TRP A 5 -13.08 -17.68 9.37
N LYS A 6 -12.39 -16.64 8.89
CA LYS A 6 -11.31 -16.77 7.90
C LYS A 6 -9.93 -16.38 8.45
N ASP A 7 -9.83 -16.14 9.76
CA ASP A 7 -8.56 -15.95 10.48
C ASP A 7 -7.99 -17.30 10.98
N ASP A 8 -8.77 -18.38 10.89
CA ASP A 8 -8.36 -19.75 11.26
C ASP A 8 -7.26 -20.31 10.33
N GLU A 9 -7.22 -19.86 9.08
CA GLU A 9 -6.10 -20.13 8.15
C GLU A 9 -4.80 -19.53 8.67
N ILE A 10 -4.81 -18.27 9.12
CA ILE A 10 -3.61 -17.53 9.49
C ILE A 10 -2.91 -18.20 10.68
N LEU A 11 -3.67 -18.61 11.70
CA LEU A 11 -3.10 -19.21 12.90
C LEU A 11 -2.57 -20.62 12.65
N LYS A 12 -3.27 -21.43 11.85
CA LYS A 12 -2.77 -22.74 11.41
C LYS A 12 -1.52 -22.63 10.52
N GLN A 13 -1.42 -21.57 9.71
CA GLN A 13 -0.32 -21.35 8.77
C GLN A 13 0.92 -20.75 9.43
N THR A 14 0.75 -19.86 10.40
CA THR A 14 1.85 -19.13 11.07
C THR A 14 2.45 -19.94 12.23
N PHE A 15 1.66 -20.80 12.86
CA PHE A 15 2.08 -21.61 14.00
C PHE A 15 1.73 -23.08 13.74
N THR A 16 2.53 -23.75 12.89
CA THR A 16 2.34 -25.16 12.50
C THR A 16 2.42 -26.13 13.68
N THR A 17 3.09 -25.73 14.78
CA THR A 17 3.23 -26.50 16.03
C THR A 17 2.19 -26.15 17.10
N TYR A 18 1.19 -25.31 16.77
CA TYR A 18 0.23 -24.84 17.77
C TYR A 18 -0.75 -25.96 18.18
N SER A 19 -0.62 -26.44 19.42
CA SER A 19 -1.33 -27.63 19.93
C SER A 19 -2.79 -27.39 20.32
N TRP A 20 -3.25 -26.14 20.32
CA TRP A 20 -4.60 -25.81 20.78
C TRP A 20 -5.65 -25.98 19.68
N SER A 21 -6.71 -26.73 19.99
CA SER A 21 -7.94 -26.70 19.18
C SER A 21 -8.48 -25.27 19.04
N MET A 22 -9.19 -24.98 17.95
CA MET A 22 -9.83 -23.68 17.75
C MET A 22 -10.76 -23.28 18.90
N ARG A 23 -11.40 -24.27 19.55
CA ARG A 23 -12.24 -24.05 20.73
C ARG A 23 -11.39 -23.58 21.92
N THR A 24 -10.26 -24.26 22.17
CA THR A 24 -9.32 -23.90 23.24
C THR A 24 -8.77 -22.50 23.03
N LEU A 25 -8.36 -22.17 21.81
CA LEU A 25 -7.88 -20.84 21.45
C LEU A 25 -8.94 -19.76 21.69
N LYS A 26 -10.17 -19.94 21.19
CA LYS A 26 -11.26 -18.96 21.40
C LYS A 26 -11.52 -18.72 22.89
N ARG A 27 -11.52 -19.79 23.69
CA ARG A 27 -11.67 -19.70 25.15
C ARG A 27 -10.51 -18.93 25.80
N ARG A 28 -9.27 -19.14 25.35
CA ARG A 28 -8.09 -18.42 25.83
C ARG A 28 -8.11 -16.95 25.43
N LEU A 29 -8.46 -16.62 24.18
CA LEU A 29 -8.62 -15.23 23.73
C LEU A 29 -9.65 -14.50 24.60
N GLN A 30 -10.78 -15.14 24.89
CA GLN A 30 -11.79 -14.58 25.78
C GLN A 30 -11.28 -14.41 27.22
N PHE A 31 -10.55 -15.40 27.75
CA PHE A 31 -9.92 -15.31 29.07
C PHE A 31 -8.96 -14.11 29.18
N PHE A 32 -8.20 -13.83 28.12
CA PHE A 32 -7.30 -12.66 28.06
C PHE A 32 -8.00 -11.36 27.63
N GLY A 33 -9.34 -11.35 27.47
CA GLY A 33 -10.08 -10.16 27.03
C GLY A 33 -9.79 -9.73 25.59
N ILE A 34 -9.15 -10.59 24.77
CA ILE A 34 -8.81 -10.29 23.39
C ILE A 34 -10.06 -10.41 22.54
N THR A 35 -10.63 -9.26 22.17
CA THR A 35 -11.86 -9.17 21.38
C THR A 35 -11.60 -8.47 20.04
N ARG A 36 -12.46 -8.75 19.05
CA ARG A 36 -12.35 -8.09 17.73
C ARG A 36 -12.77 -6.63 17.80
N THR A 37 -13.75 -6.35 18.65
CA THR A 37 -14.34 -5.03 18.82
C THR A 37 -14.43 -4.74 20.30
N ASP A 38 -13.79 -3.66 20.72
CA ASP A 38 -13.90 -3.13 22.06
C ASP A 38 -15.18 -2.27 22.15
N LYS A 39 -16.11 -2.72 23.00
CA LYS A 39 -17.39 -2.05 23.23
C LYS A 39 -17.30 -0.95 24.29
N THR A 40 -16.17 -0.82 24.98
CA THR A 40 -15.96 0.21 26.00
C THR A 40 -15.49 1.54 25.40
N ILE A 41 -15.06 1.53 24.14
CA ILE A 41 -14.68 2.76 23.41
C ILE A 41 -15.92 3.64 23.25
N SER A 42 -15.86 4.86 23.78
CA SER A 42 -16.96 5.80 23.67
C SER A 42 -17.12 6.32 22.24
N PRO A 43 -18.35 6.69 21.83
CA PRO A 43 -18.57 7.33 20.53
C PRO A 43 -17.77 8.63 20.35
N SER A 44 -17.53 9.38 21.42
CA SER A 44 -16.74 10.63 21.37
C SER A 44 -15.30 10.37 20.96
N VAL A 45 -14.63 9.37 21.56
CA VAL A 45 -13.26 9.00 21.21
C VAL A 45 -13.15 8.59 19.75
N LEU A 46 -14.14 7.84 19.24
CA LEU A 46 -14.19 7.48 17.82
C LEU A 46 -14.34 8.71 16.92
N LEU A 47 -15.24 9.63 17.27
CA LEU A 47 -15.47 10.85 16.48
C LEU A 47 -14.20 11.71 16.44
N ASP A 48 -13.53 11.90 17.57
CA ASP A 48 -12.31 12.72 17.64
C ASP A 48 -11.16 12.10 16.84
N ALA A 49 -11.00 10.77 16.91
CA ALA A 49 -10.01 10.07 16.10
C ALA A 49 -10.31 10.20 14.59
N VAL A 50 -11.58 10.10 14.18
CA VAL A 50 -11.97 10.29 12.78
C VAL A 50 -11.77 11.74 12.32
N LYS A 51 -12.07 12.74 13.16
CA LYS A 51 -11.82 14.16 12.85
C LYS A 51 -10.34 14.42 12.61
N LYS A 52 -9.48 13.98 13.52
CA LYS A 52 -8.02 14.10 13.41
C LYS A 52 -7.50 13.47 12.11
N GLU A 53 -8.04 12.32 11.72
CA GLU A 53 -7.66 11.66 10.47
C GLU A 53 -8.10 12.42 9.21
N ILE A 54 -9.28 13.04 9.25
CA ILE A 54 -9.83 13.85 8.15
C ILE A 54 -9.02 15.13 7.92
N GLU A 55 -8.33 15.67 8.93
CA GLU A 55 -7.45 16.83 8.75
C GLU A 55 -6.17 16.50 7.95
N THR A 56 -5.91 15.22 7.70
CA THR A 56 -4.70 14.72 7.01
C THR A 56 -5.02 14.09 5.64
N SER A 57 -4.07 13.33 5.08
CA SER A 57 -4.31 12.46 3.93
C SER A 57 -5.44 11.44 4.17
N GLY A 58 -5.78 11.17 5.44
CA GLY A 58 -6.89 10.33 5.88
C GLY A 58 -8.26 10.71 5.30
N LYS A 59 -8.48 11.99 4.93
CA LYS A 59 -9.72 12.43 4.25
C LYS A 59 -10.02 11.67 2.96
N LEU A 60 -8.98 11.21 2.27
CA LEU A 60 -9.09 10.44 1.03
C LEU A 60 -9.29 8.94 1.28
N LEU A 61 -9.47 8.49 2.52
CA LEU A 61 -9.75 7.10 2.86
C LEU A 61 -11.25 6.78 2.81
N GLY A 62 -11.59 5.55 2.48
CA GLY A 62 -12.96 5.06 2.60
C GLY A 62 -13.13 4.42 3.97
N TYR A 63 -14.36 4.28 4.47
CA TYR A 63 -14.64 3.76 5.81
C TYR A 63 -13.93 2.44 6.14
N ARG A 64 -13.71 1.56 5.16
CA ARG A 64 -12.96 0.29 5.37
C ARG A 64 -11.46 0.48 5.56
N SER A 65 -10.88 1.46 4.85
CA SER A 65 -9.48 1.83 5.00
C SER A 65 -9.29 2.61 6.30
N MET A 66 -10.20 3.55 6.60
CA MET A 66 -10.23 4.28 7.86
C MET A 66 -10.33 3.33 9.06
N HIS A 67 -11.28 2.38 9.02
CA HIS A 67 -11.44 1.36 10.07
C HIS A 67 -10.16 0.54 10.33
N ARG A 68 -9.40 0.25 9.26
CA ARG A 68 -8.12 -0.45 9.37
C ARG A 68 -7.04 0.45 9.95
N LYS A 69 -6.98 1.71 9.51
CA LYS A 69 -6.01 2.70 10.01
C LYS A 69 -6.20 2.93 11.51
N LEU A 70 -7.43 3.23 11.94
CA LEU A 70 -7.79 3.38 13.36
C LEU A 70 -7.40 2.15 14.19
N ARG A 71 -7.60 0.94 13.66
CA ARG A 71 -7.21 -0.29 14.34
C ARG A 71 -5.69 -0.47 14.45
N ASN A 72 -4.96 -0.23 13.35
CA ASN A 72 -3.55 -0.56 13.25
C ASN A 72 -2.62 0.51 13.82
N GLU A 73 -3.06 1.77 13.79
CA GLU A 73 -2.22 2.94 14.12
C GLU A 73 -2.66 3.60 15.42
N GLU A 74 -3.97 3.65 15.68
CA GLU A 74 -4.54 4.29 16.89
C GLU A 74 -5.03 3.25 17.92
N ASN A 75 -4.85 1.94 17.64
CA ASN A 75 -5.33 0.83 18.49
C ASN A 75 -6.83 0.89 18.84
N LEU A 76 -7.64 1.53 17.99
CA LEU A 76 -9.09 1.66 18.19
C LEU A 76 -9.83 0.50 17.54
N PHE A 77 -10.20 -0.47 18.37
CA PHE A 77 -10.92 -1.68 17.95
C PHE A 77 -12.42 -1.46 17.86
N VAL A 78 -12.90 -0.51 17.05
CA VAL A 78 -14.34 -0.23 16.90
C VAL A 78 -15.01 -1.10 15.82
N ALA A 79 -16.35 -1.13 15.77
CA ALA A 79 -17.04 -1.78 14.67
C ALA A 79 -16.94 -0.95 13.38
N ARG A 80 -16.91 -1.65 12.24
CA ARG A 80 -16.79 -1.01 10.92
C ARG A 80 -17.96 -0.07 10.61
N ASN A 81 -19.15 -0.41 11.06
CA ASN A 81 -20.34 0.40 10.84
C ASN A 81 -20.27 1.70 11.65
N ASP A 82 -19.72 1.66 12.86
CA ASP A 82 -19.53 2.86 13.68
C ASP A 82 -18.57 3.84 13.01
N VAL A 83 -17.49 3.34 12.39
CA VAL A 83 -16.59 4.19 11.58
C VAL A 83 -17.32 4.82 10.39
N TYR A 84 -18.18 4.05 9.71
CA TYR A 84 -18.97 4.58 8.61
C TYR A 84 -19.92 5.69 9.09
N LEU A 85 -20.62 5.48 10.20
CA LEU A 85 -21.51 6.47 10.80
C LEU A 85 -20.73 7.72 11.25
N ALA A 86 -19.59 7.55 11.92
CA ALA A 86 -18.73 8.65 12.35
C ALA A 86 -18.25 9.48 11.16
N MET A 87 -17.76 8.83 10.09
CA MET A 87 -17.37 9.54 8.87
C MET A 87 -18.54 10.28 8.23
N ASN A 88 -19.73 9.67 8.19
CA ASN A 88 -20.92 10.28 7.61
C ASN A 88 -21.46 11.46 8.43
N LEU A 89 -21.21 11.47 9.74
CA LEU A 89 -21.54 12.59 10.63
C LEU A 89 -20.56 13.75 10.49
N ILE A 90 -19.27 13.45 10.31
CA ILE A 90 -18.21 14.48 10.28
C ILE A 90 -18.05 15.10 8.90
N ALA A 91 -18.05 14.27 7.85
CA ALA A 91 -17.77 14.70 6.49
C ALA A 91 -18.45 13.79 5.44
N PRO A 92 -19.79 13.87 5.33
CA PRO A 92 -20.57 13.07 4.37
C PRO A 92 -20.13 13.31 2.91
N GLU A 93 -19.71 14.53 2.56
CA GLU A 93 -19.28 14.92 1.22
C GLU A 93 -18.12 14.05 0.70
N TYR A 94 -17.15 13.70 1.56
CA TYR A 94 -16.02 12.86 1.15
C TYR A 94 -16.45 11.41 0.84
N LEU A 95 -17.51 10.92 1.49
CA LEU A 95 -18.07 9.61 1.19
C LEU A 95 -18.81 9.62 -0.16
N GLU A 96 -19.52 10.71 -0.47
CA GLU A 96 -20.27 10.88 -1.70
C GLU A 96 -19.37 11.01 -2.94
N GLU A 97 -18.36 11.89 -2.88
CA GLU A 97 -17.38 12.06 -3.96
C GLU A 97 -16.74 10.73 -4.35
N ARG A 98 -16.46 9.88 -3.36
CA ARG A 98 -15.87 8.57 -3.60
C ARG A 98 -16.82 7.59 -4.28
N GLN A 99 -18.12 7.67 -3.98
CA GLN A 99 -19.13 6.86 -4.67
C GLN A 99 -19.20 7.21 -6.15
N LEU A 100 -19.09 8.51 -6.50
CA LEU A 100 -19.07 8.97 -7.88
C LEU A 100 -17.84 8.45 -8.65
N ILE A 101 -16.67 8.45 -8.03
CA ILE A 101 -15.42 7.92 -8.63
C ILE A 101 -15.55 6.42 -8.95
N ASN A 102 -16.15 5.64 -8.04
CA ASN A 102 -16.27 4.18 -8.20
C ASN A 102 -17.26 3.77 -9.31
N LYS A 103 -18.27 4.58 -9.60
CA LYS A 103 -19.27 4.29 -10.64
C LYS A 103 -18.70 4.35 -12.07
N ARG A 104 -17.58 5.03 -12.28
CA ARG A 104 -17.12 5.40 -13.64
C ARG A 104 -16.22 4.40 -14.39
N LYS A 105 -15.83 3.24 -13.84
CA LYS A 105 -14.71 2.47 -14.42
C LYS A 105 -14.88 0.94 -14.43
N LYS A 106 -15.24 0.36 -15.58
CA LYS A 106 -14.91 -1.04 -15.95
C LYS A 106 -13.73 -1.03 -16.92
N PHE A 107 -12.54 -1.42 -16.46
CA PHE A 107 -11.40 -1.66 -17.36
C PHE A 107 -11.26 -3.14 -17.69
N ARG A 108 -10.75 -3.44 -18.89
CA ARG A 108 -10.31 -4.78 -19.27
C ARG A 108 -9.18 -5.23 -18.34
N LYS A 109 -9.42 -6.27 -17.55
CA LYS A 109 -8.42 -6.91 -16.70
C LYS A 109 -7.54 -7.80 -17.58
N ARG A 110 -6.24 -7.53 -17.66
CA ARG A 110 -5.28 -8.47 -18.25
C ARG A 110 -4.78 -9.46 -17.20
N THR A 111 -4.48 -10.69 -17.59
CA THR A 111 -3.92 -11.73 -16.74
C THR A 111 -2.41 -11.51 -16.60
N PHE A 112 -1.94 -11.25 -15.38
CA PHE A 112 -0.52 -11.26 -15.04
C PHE A 112 -0.32 -12.35 -13.99
N THR A 113 0.47 -13.37 -14.31
CA THR A 113 0.78 -14.51 -13.44
C THR A 113 2.28 -14.59 -13.20
N SER A 114 2.68 -14.74 -11.94
CA SER A 114 4.06 -15.01 -11.52
C SER A 114 4.10 -16.39 -10.86
N LYS A 115 5.25 -17.07 -10.87
CA LYS A 115 5.39 -18.45 -10.37
C LYS A 115 5.40 -18.55 -8.84
N GLY A 116 5.75 -17.48 -8.15
CA GLY A 116 5.86 -17.45 -6.70
C GLY A 116 6.42 -16.12 -6.22
N SER A 117 6.56 -15.99 -4.91
CA SER A 117 7.22 -14.83 -4.29
C SER A 117 8.68 -14.75 -4.70
N ASN A 118 9.19 -13.52 -4.86
CA ASN A 118 10.56 -13.24 -5.31
C ASN A 118 10.91 -13.73 -6.72
N PHE A 119 9.95 -14.32 -7.43
CA PHE A 119 10.16 -14.72 -8.80
C PHE A 119 10.34 -13.49 -9.71
N VAL A 120 9.44 -12.51 -9.64
CA VAL A 120 9.58 -11.24 -10.37
C VAL A 120 9.19 -10.08 -9.46
N TRP A 121 10.10 -9.12 -9.31
CA TRP A 121 9.84 -7.83 -8.68
C TRP A 121 9.59 -6.76 -9.74
N SER A 122 8.50 -6.01 -9.59
CA SER A 122 8.15 -4.88 -10.47
C SER A 122 8.57 -3.59 -9.80
N LEU A 123 9.47 -2.85 -10.44
CA LEU A 123 10.01 -1.56 -9.99
C LEU A 123 9.47 -0.44 -10.86
N ASP A 124 9.27 0.72 -10.24
CA ASP A 124 8.81 1.92 -10.93
C ASP A 124 9.07 3.19 -10.12
N GLY A 125 9.27 4.29 -10.83
CA GLY A 125 9.39 5.64 -10.28
C GLY A 125 8.12 6.43 -10.53
N HIS A 126 7.60 7.10 -9.51
CA HIS A 126 6.46 7.98 -9.62
C HIS A 126 6.87 9.41 -9.36
N ASP A 127 6.96 10.13 -10.47
CA ASP A 127 7.41 11.50 -10.60
C ASP A 127 6.29 12.53 -10.46
N LYS A 128 5.03 12.13 -10.30
CA LYS A 128 3.92 13.09 -10.42
C LYS A 128 3.76 14.02 -9.23
N LEU A 129 4.49 13.79 -8.14
CA LEU A 129 4.66 14.76 -7.07
C LEU A 129 5.77 15.78 -7.38
N MET A 130 6.54 15.58 -8.45
CA MET A 130 7.58 16.50 -8.93
C MET A 130 7.05 17.65 -9.81
N GLY A 131 5.73 17.77 -9.95
CA GLY A 131 5.07 18.80 -10.76
C GLY A 131 5.15 18.54 -12.27
N ARG A 132 4.62 19.48 -13.08
CA ARG A 132 4.47 19.31 -14.54
C ARG A 132 5.80 19.14 -15.28
N ASN A 133 6.86 19.78 -14.79
CA ASN A 133 8.18 19.77 -15.43
C ASN A 133 9.17 18.80 -14.78
N LYS A 134 8.73 17.89 -13.90
CA LYS A 134 9.56 16.95 -13.11
C LYS A 134 10.72 17.55 -12.30
N ALA A 135 10.91 18.87 -12.35
CA ALA A 135 11.91 19.62 -11.62
C ALA A 135 11.31 20.52 -10.53
N GLN A 136 9.98 20.68 -10.55
CA GLN A 136 9.26 21.63 -9.72
C GLN A 136 9.35 21.28 -8.24
N PHE A 137 9.34 19.98 -7.91
CA PHE A 137 9.48 19.49 -6.55
C PHE A 137 10.40 18.25 -6.51
N PRO A 138 11.36 18.18 -5.58
CA PRO A 138 12.22 17.01 -5.43
C PRO A 138 11.54 15.89 -4.63
N LEU A 139 10.33 15.49 -5.02
CA LEU A 139 9.47 14.54 -4.30
C LEU A 139 9.20 13.26 -5.11
N ALA A 140 10.21 12.76 -5.84
CA ALA A 140 10.13 11.49 -6.54
C ALA A 140 9.94 10.34 -5.54
N ILE A 141 8.90 9.52 -5.75
CA ILE A 141 8.69 8.29 -4.99
C ILE A 141 9.09 7.12 -5.86
N HIS A 142 9.92 6.21 -5.37
CA HIS A 142 10.20 4.94 -6.01
C HIS A 142 9.51 3.82 -5.25
N GLY A 143 9.02 2.82 -5.98
CA GLY A 143 8.36 1.66 -5.39
C GLY A 143 8.82 0.34 -5.98
N CYS A 144 8.65 -0.72 -5.18
CA CYS A 144 8.83 -2.09 -5.64
C CYS A 144 7.77 -3.01 -5.06
N VAL A 145 7.20 -3.83 -5.94
CA VAL A 145 6.11 -4.75 -5.62
C VAL A 145 6.46 -6.16 -6.11
N ASP A 146 6.28 -7.15 -5.24
CA ASP A 146 6.33 -8.55 -5.62
C ASP A 146 5.11 -8.89 -6.49
N THR A 147 5.37 -9.40 -7.69
CA THR A 147 4.30 -9.54 -8.69
C THR A 147 3.36 -10.73 -8.45
N PHE A 148 3.76 -11.70 -7.63
CA PHE A 148 2.92 -12.84 -7.22
C PHE A 148 1.95 -12.42 -6.12
N SER A 149 2.50 -12.05 -4.96
CA SER A 149 1.76 -11.74 -3.73
C SER A 149 1.10 -10.36 -3.75
N ARG A 150 1.60 -9.45 -4.60
CA ARG A 150 1.27 -8.01 -4.60
C ARG A 150 1.77 -7.28 -3.35
N LYS A 151 2.71 -7.86 -2.60
CA LYS A 151 3.34 -7.24 -1.44
C LYS A 151 4.20 -6.07 -1.90
N ILE A 152 3.99 -4.93 -1.27
CA ILE A 152 4.88 -3.77 -1.41
C ILE A 152 6.12 -4.08 -0.58
N LEU A 153 7.25 -4.19 -1.26
CA LEU A 153 8.53 -4.48 -0.63
C LEU A 153 9.11 -3.21 -0.02
N TRP A 154 9.05 -2.12 -0.76
CA TRP A 154 9.49 -0.80 -0.32
C TRP A 154 8.83 0.31 -1.12
N LEU A 155 8.69 1.47 -0.48
CA LEU A 155 8.27 2.75 -1.05
C LEU A 155 9.15 3.80 -0.43
N LYS A 156 9.90 4.54 -1.25
CA LYS A 156 10.87 5.50 -0.73
C LYS A 156 10.91 6.77 -1.56
N ASN A 157 10.97 7.90 -0.87
CA ASN A 157 11.42 9.15 -1.47
C ASN A 157 12.94 9.07 -1.59
N LEU A 158 13.46 9.18 -2.82
CA LEU A 158 14.87 8.96 -3.23
C LEU A 158 15.26 7.49 -3.52
N ALA A 159 16.03 7.33 -4.60
CA ALA A 159 16.51 6.04 -5.09
C ALA A 159 17.43 5.36 -4.08
N ILE A 160 17.13 4.11 -3.73
CA ILE A 160 17.86 3.36 -2.70
C ILE A 160 18.36 2.01 -3.21
N LYS A 161 19.64 1.74 -2.92
CA LYS A 161 20.32 0.44 -3.02
C LYS A 161 19.63 -0.58 -2.09
N HIS A 162 19.21 -1.73 -2.63
CA HIS A 162 18.59 -2.81 -1.86
C HIS A 162 19.46 -4.07 -1.89
N TYR A 163 19.45 -4.81 -0.78
CA TYR A 163 20.32 -5.97 -0.50
C TYR A 163 19.66 -7.34 -0.79
N TYR A 164 18.44 -7.35 -1.30
CA TYR A 164 17.73 -8.59 -1.63
C TYR A 164 17.58 -8.72 -3.15
N ILE A 165 17.88 -9.90 -3.66
CA ILE A 165 18.00 -10.18 -5.09
C ILE A 165 16.88 -11.16 -5.48
N PRO A 166 15.84 -10.73 -6.21
CA PRO A 166 14.83 -11.64 -6.76
C PRO A 166 15.42 -12.44 -7.93
N ASN A 167 14.74 -13.49 -8.41
CA ASN A 167 15.16 -14.18 -9.62
C ASN A 167 15.13 -13.25 -10.84
N TYR A 168 14.09 -12.41 -10.91
CA TYR A 168 13.95 -11.42 -11.96
C TYR A 168 13.52 -10.06 -11.42
N THR A 169 14.08 -9.00 -11.98
CA THR A 169 13.55 -7.64 -11.83
C THR A 169 12.87 -7.20 -13.12
N ARG A 170 11.88 -6.31 -13.01
CA ARG A 170 11.17 -5.74 -14.15
C ARG A 170 10.96 -4.25 -13.95
N SER A 171 11.36 -3.46 -14.93
CA SER A 171 11.10 -2.01 -14.96
C SER A 171 10.77 -1.55 -16.39
N ASP A 172 10.42 -0.28 -16.53
CA ASP A 172 10.41 0.36 -17.83
C ASP A 172 11.85 0.65 -18.31
N ARG A 173 11.97 1.06 -19.58
CA ARG A 173 13.23 1.51 -20.17
C ARG A 173 13.51 2.97 -19.81
N SER A 174 13.75 3.21 -18.53
CA SER A 174 14.26 4.50 -18.03
C SER A 174 15.77 4.43 -17.80
N SER A 175 16.46 5.55 -17.99
CA SER A 175 17.90 5.68 -17.71
C SER A 175 18.24 5.36 -16.25
N GLU A 176 17.33 5.68 -15.32
CA GLU A 176 17.46 5.40 -13.89
C GLU A 176 17.49 3.88 -13.60
N ASN A 177 16.83 3.09 -14.43
CA ASN A 177 16.70 1.65 -14.25
C ASN A 177 17.85 0.85 -14.87
N VAL A 178 18.73 1.50 -15.64
CA VAL A 178 19.92 0.86 -16.22
C VAL A 178 20.83 0.31 -15.13
N LEU A 179 21.06 1.07 -14.06
CA LEU A 179 21.90 0.63 -12.95
C LEU A 179 21.32 -0.62 -12.26
N ILE A 180 20.00 -0.67 -12.06
CA ILE A 180 19.32 -1.82 -11.46
C ILE A 180 19.44 -3.05 -12.37
N ALA A 181 19.28 -2.86 -13.69
CA ALA A 181 19.45 -3.93 -14.66
C ALA A 181 20.87 -4.49 -14.67
N THR A 182 21.88 -3.60 -14.64
CA THR A 182 23.30 -3.98 -14.58
C THR A 182 23.60 -4.77 -13.32
N ILE A 183 23.17 -4.28 -12.15
CA ILE A 183 23.37 -4.96 -10.87
C ILE A 183 22.70 -6.34 -10.88
N GLN A 184 21.45 -6.43 -11.35
CA GLN A 184 20.72 -7.69 -11.40
C GLN A 184 21.44 -8.72 -12.28
N ASN A 185 21.83 -8.32 -13.50
CA ASN A 185 22.50 -9.25 -14.41
C ASN A 185 23.88 -9.64 -13.90
N TYR A 186 24.61 -8.72 -13.25
CA TYR A 186 25.91 -9.02 -12.65
C TYR A 186 25.79 -10.08 -11.54
N LEU A 187 24.79 -9.93 -10.65
CA LEU A 187 24.60 -10.85 -9.53
C LEU A 187 24.15 -12.25 -9.95
N HIS A 188 23.50 -12.38 -11.12
CA HIS A 188 23.06 -13.67 -11.69
C HIS A 188 23.93 -14.16 -12.86
N ALA A 189 25.08 -13.51 -13.12
CA ALA A 189 25.91 -13.82 -14.28
C ALA A 189 26.38 -15.29 -14.34
N SER A 190 26.43 -15.97 -13.20
CA SER A 190 26.81 -17.38 -13.08
C SER A 190 25.66 -18.38 -13.29
N GLU A 191 24.40 -17.92 -13.30
CA GLU A 191 23.23 -18.81 -13.37
C GLU A 191 22.75 -19.06 -14.80
N SER A 192 22.83 -18.06 -15.69
CA SER A 192 22.48 -18.21 -17.11
C SER A 192 22.98 -17.05 -17.96
N GLU A 193 23.11 -17.27 -19.27
CA GLU A 193 23.37 -16.19 -20.24
C GLU A 193 22.16 -15.27 -20.49
N LYS A 194 20.96 -15.64 -20.01
CA LYS A 194 19.75 -14.84 -20.20
C LYS A 194 19.70 -13.71 -19.16
N PRO A 195 19.27 -12.50 -19.54
CA PRO A 195 19.18 -11.39 -18.59
C PRO A 195 18.10 -11.65 -17.54
N ASN A 196 18.46 -11.46 -16.28
CA ASN A 196 17.56 -11.52 -15.14
C ASN A 196 16.77 -10.21 -14.95
N HIS A 197 17.11 -9.16 -15.70
CA HIS A 197 16.31 -7.94 -15.79
C HIS A 197 15.42 -7.92 -17.04
N LEU A 198 14.11 -7.76 -16.82
CA LEU A 198 13.08 -7.74 -17.87
C LEU A 198 12.62 -6.30 -18.13
N TYR A 199 13.00 -5.74 -19.27
CA TYR A 199 12.41 -4.48 -19.71
C TYR A 199 11.00 -4.67 -20.26
N GLY A 200 10.07 -3.84 -19.79
CA GLY A 200 8.70 -3.78 -20.30
C GLY A 200 8.31 -2.35 -20.72
N THR A 201 7.21 -2.22 -21.46
CA THR A 201 6.54 -0.91 -21.59
C THR A 201 5.90 -0.53 -20.25
N SER A 202 5.70 0.77 -19.97
CA SER A 202 4.95 1.23 -18.80
C SER A 202 3.57 0.55 -18.69
N THR A 203 2.91 0.35 -19.83
CA THR A 203 1.62 -0.37 -19.94
C THR A 203 1.66 -1.85 -19.55
N SER A 204 2.85 -2.43 -19.46
CA SER A 204 3.10 -3.81 -19.05
C SER A 204 3.49 -3.95 -17.57
N ASN A 205 3.95 -2.87 -16.92
CA ASN A 205 4.18 -2.76 -15.47
C ASN A 205 2.88 -2.52 -14.67
N GLN A 206 1.81 -3.23 -15.06
CA GLN A 206 0.47 -3.00 -14.55
C GLN A 206 0.31 -3.22 -13.05
N VAL A 207 1.22 -3.96 -12.44
CA VAL A 207 1.18 -4.31 -11.02
C VAL A 207 1.41 -3.07 -10.17
N ILE A 208 2.53 -2.41 -10.43
CA ILE A 208 2.94 -1.21 -9.72
C ILE A 208 2.16 0.02 -10.19
N GLU A 209 1.75 0.08 -11.46
CA GLU A 209 0.85 1.15 -11.95
C GLU A 209 -0.55 1.12 -11.32
N GLN A 210 -1.14 -0.08 -11.16
CA GLN A 210 -2.40 -0.21 -10.39
C GLN A 210 -2.20 0.23 -8.94
N TRP A 211 -1.02 -0.02 -8.39
CA TRP A 211 -0.67 0.39 -7.05
C TRP A 211 -0.51 1.92 -6.92
N TRP A 212 0.18 2.59 -7.86
CA TRP A 212 0.30 4.05 -7.91
C TRP A 212 -1.05 4.74 -7.98
N ARG A 213 -1.98 4.18 -8.75
CA ARG A 213 -3.37 4.66 -8.75
C ARG A 213 -3.99 4.57 -7.37
N GLY A 214 -3.80 3.44 -6.69
CA GLY A 214 -4.30 3.23 -5.34
C GLY A 214 -3.69 4.19 -4.31
N PHE A 215 -2.43 4.58 -4.46
CA PHE A 215 -1.77 5.61 -3.64
C PHE A 215 -2.36 6.99 -3.93
N ARG A 216 -2.48 7.37 -5.21
CA ARG A 216 -3.08 8.63 -5.64
C ARG A 216 -4.47 8.85 -5.05
N GLU A 217 -5.36 7.87 -5.21
CA GLU A 217 -6.77 7.94 -4.77
C GLU A 217 -6.94 7.94 -3.24
N ARG A 218 -5.87 7.74 -2.46
CA ARG A 218 -5.94 7.62 -1.00
C ARG A 218 -5.02 8.56 -0.23
N GLN A 219 -3.98 9.09 -0.85
CA GLN A 219 -2.98 9.95 -0.21
C GLN A 219 -2.39 10.95 -1.21
N GLY A 220 -2.06 10.52 -2.43
CA GLY A 220 -1.29 11.34 -3.36
C GLY A 220 -1.95 12.64 -3.81
N GLU A 221 -3.27 12.70 -3.95
CA GLU A 221 -3.95 13.97 -4.32
C GLU A 221 -3.92 14.99 -3.17
N PHE A 222 -3.94 14.56 -1.90
CA PHE A 222 -3.83 15.47 -0.75
C PHE A 222 -2.53 16.28 -0.80
N TYR A 223 -1.40 15.60 -1.03
CA TYR A 223 -0.11 16.27 -1.13
C TYR A 223 0.00 17.18 -2.34
N LYS A 224 -0.61 16.80 -3.47
CA LYS A 224 -0.64 17.67 -4.65
C LYS A 224 -1.41 18.96 -4.40
N ASP A 225 -2.60 18.87 -3.80
CA ASP A 225 -3.40 20.04 -3.49
C ASP A 225 -2.65 20.97 -2.53
N LEU A 226 -2.02 20.38 -1.52
CA LEU A 226 -1.21 21.11 -0.55
C LEU A 226 -0.04 21.84 -1.25
N ILE A 227 0.70 21.14 -2.10
CA ILE A 227 1.82 21.70 -2.86
C ILE A 227 1.35 22.78 -3.84
N HIS A 228 0.24 22.57 -4.56
CA HIS A 228 -0.33 23.58 -5.45
C HIS A 228 -0.77 24.83 -4.68
N ASN A 229 -1.30 24.68 -3.46
CA ASN A 229 -1.63 25.83 -2.62
C ASN A 229 -0.39 26.65 -2.23
N LEU A 230 0.78 26.04 -2.07
CA LEU A 230 2.02 26.79 -1.82
C LEU A 230 2.40 27.65 -3.02
N ILE A 231 2.26 27.13 -4.25
CA ILE A 231 2.49 27.91 -5.48
C ILE A 231 1.48 29.05 -5.59
N ASN A 232 0.18 28.72 -5.48
CA ASN A 232 -0.90 29.68 -5.75
C ASN A 232 -0.90 30.86 -4.78
N ASN A 233 -0.39 30.66 -3.56
CA ASN A 233 -0.28 31.70 -2.54
C ASN A 233 1.13 32.32 -2.48
N TYR A 234 2.00 32.04 -3.44
CA TYR A 234 3.36 32.58 -3.53
C TYR A 234 4.26 32.26 -2.33
N TYR A 235 3.99 31.17 -1.60
CA TYR A 235 4.82 30.67 -0.49
C TYR A 235 5.98 29.79 -0.96
N TYR A 236 6.07 29.48 -2.24
CA TYR A 236 7.11 28.66 -2.83
C TYR A 236 7.56 29.20 -4.18
N ASP A 237 8.88 29.36 -4.35
CA ASP A 237 9.52 29.63 -5.63
C ASP A 237 10.30 28.39 -6.09
N GLU A 238 9.90 27.86 -7.26
CA GLU A 238 10.51 26.68 -7.88
C GLU A 238 11.93 26.93 -8.41
N ASN A 239 12.29 28.18 -8.67
CA ASN A 239 13.62 28.56 -9.17
C ASN A 239 14.62 28.79 -8.02
N ALA A 240 14.11 29.01 -6.81
CA ALA A 240 14.92 29.27 -5.63
C ALA A 240 15.39 27.96 -4.97
N SER A 241 16.69 27.67 -5.03
CA SER A 241 17.28 26.42 -4.52
C SER A 241 17.00 26.19 -3.03
N ASN A 242 17.06 27.25 -2.22
CA ASN A 242 16.71 27.21 -0.79
C ASN A 242 15.25 26.79 -0.56
N CYS A 243 14.29 27.31 -1.33
CA CYS A 243 12.88 26.91 -1.25
C CYS A 243 12.71 25.42 -1.57
N ARG A 244 13.39 24.92 -2.61
CA ARG A 244 13.37 23.50 -3.00
C ARG A 244 13.92 22.60 -1.89
N VAL A 245 15.04 22.97 -1.28
CA VAL A 245 15.68 22.23 -0.19
C VAL A 245 14.79 22.23 1.06
N LEU A 246 14.22 23.37 1.44
CA LEU A 246 13.31 23.47 2.58
C LEU A 246 12.06 22.62 2.37
N LEU A 247 11.45 22.69 1.18
CA LEU A 247 10.30 21.85 0.83
C LEU A 247 10.66 20.37 0.90
N ALA A 248 11.81 19.96 0.36
CA ALA A 248 12.29 18.59 0.46
C ALA A 248 12.45 18.16 1.93
N ALA A 249 13.15 18.95 2.74
CA ALA A 249 13.46 18.64 4.13
C ALA A 249 12.19 18.49 4.99
N LEU A 250 11.14 19.28 4.71
CA LEU A 250 9.87 19.23 5.44
C LEU A 250 8.98 18.08 4.95
N TYR A 251 8.76 17.96 3.63
CA TYR A 251 7.76 17.04 3.09
C TYR A 251 8.27 15.62 2.91
N ILE A 252 9.56 15.40 2.63
CA ILE A 252 10.11 14.04 2.49
C ILE A 252 9.82 13.17 3.72
N PRO A 253 10.13 13.58 4.97
CA PRO A 253 9.87 12.73 6.14
C PRO A 253 8.37 12.52 6.38
N ILE A 254 7.53 13.53 6.13
CA ILE A 254 6.07 13.43 6.29
C ILE A 254 5.48 12.45 5.27
N ILE A 255 5.81 12.61 3.99
CA ILE A 255 5.37 11.72 2.92
C ILE A 255 5.91 10.31 3.15
N GLN A 256 7.17 10.16 3.61
CA GLN A 256 7.75 8.85 3.91
C GLN A 256 6.98 8.12 5.01
N LYS A 257 6.61 8.83 6.10
CA LYS A 257 5.77 8.26 7.16
C LYS A 257 4.42 7.76 6.62
N ASP A 258 3.78 8.54 5.76
CA ASP A 258 2.50 8.17 5.14
C ASP A 258 2.65 6.99 4.15
N LEU A 259 3.76 6.93 3.40
CA LEU A 259 4.10 5.81 2.53
C LEU A 259 4.32 4.52 3.34
N ASP A 260 4.99 4.61 4.49
CA ASP A 260 5.23 3.46 5.36
C ASP A 260 3.92 2.97 6.00
N SER A 261 3.07 3.88 6.51
CA SER A 261 1.71 3.55 6.95
C SER A 261 0.91 2.87 5.84
N PHE A 262 0.94 3.44 4.63
CA PHE A 262 0.23 2.89 3.48
C PHE A 262 0.73 1.49 3.11
N LYS A 263 2.05 1.29 3.06
CA LYS A 263 2.69 0.00 2.81
C LYS A 263 2.24 -1.04 3.85
N ASN A 264 2.26 -0.68 5.13
CA ASN A 264 1.87 -1.59 6.21
C ASN A 264 0.40 -1.98 6.09
N ASN A 265 -0.48 -1.01 5.91
CA ASN A 265 -1.92 -1.22 5.73
C ASN A 265 -2.25 -2.04 4.48
N TRP A 266 -1.52 -1.83 3.39
CA TRP A 266 -1.63 -2.62 2.17
C TRP A 266 -1.13 -4.04 2.39
N ASN A 267 0.04 -4.25 2.99
CA ASN A 267 0.59 -5.60 3.10
C ASN A 267 -0.26 -6.52 3.98
N VAL A 268 -1.07 -5.99 4.90
CA VAL A 268 -2.04 -6.76 5.69
C VAL A 268 -3.43 -6.83 5.04
N HIS A 269 -3.62 -6.27 3.85
CA HIS A 269 -4.90 -6.34 3.15
C HIS A 269 -5.14 -7.72 2.54
N ARG A 270 -6.42 -8.07 2.42
CA ARG A 270 -6.85 -9.32 1.82
C ARG A 270 -7.29 -9.12 0.38
N ILE A 271 -6.64 -9.83 -0.54
CA ILE A 271 -7.07 -9.97 -1.93
C ILE A 271 -8.24 -10.95 -1.98
N ARG A 272 -9.34 -10.52 -2.59
CA ARG A 272 -10.52 -11.36 -2.79
C ARG A 272 -10.30 -12.36 -3.93
N LYS A 273 -10.86 -13.55 -3.79
CA LYS A 273 -10.91 -14.56 -4.86
C LYS A 273 -11.54 -13.96 -6.12
N GLN A 274 -10.89 -14.14 -7.26
CA GLN A 274 -11.36 -13.68 -8.57
C GLN A 274 -11.71 -14.90 -9.44
N LYS A 275 -12.52 -14.69 -10.49
CA LYS A 275 -12.84 -15.74 -11.47
C LYS A 275 -11.61 -16.25 -12.23
N ILE A 276 -10.64 -15.35 -12.43
CA ILE A 276 -9.35 -15.65 -13.05
C ILE A 276 -8.40 -16.16 -11.97
N TYR A 277 -7.62 -17.19 -12.27
CA TYR A 277 -6.60 -17.72 -11.37
C TYR A 277 -5.56 -16.64 -11.01
N ARG A 278 -5.62 -16.17 -9.76
CA ARG A 278 -4.66 -15.26 -9.13
C ARG A 278 -4.57 -15.61 -7.65
N PRO A 279 -3.38 -15.51 -7.03
CA PRO A 279 -3.24 -15.69 -5.60
C PRO A 279 -4.23 -14.80 -4.84
N CYS A 280 -4.92 -15.39 -3.86
CA CYS A 280 -5.92 -14.71 -3.04
C CYS A 280 -5.71 -15.08 -1.58
N GLY A 281 -5.87 -14.12 -0.68
CA GLY A 281 -5.39 -14.25 0.69
C GLY A 281 -4.88 -12.92 1.22
N VAL A 282 -4.31 -12.94 2.42
CA VAL A 282 -3.64 -11.78 2.99
C VAL A 282 -2.31 -11.59 2.27
N VAL A 283 -2.06 -10.40 1.73
CA VAL A 283 -0.90 -10.11 0.86
C VAL A 283 0.43 -10.54 1.50
N ARG A 284 0.62 -10.24 2.78
CA ARG A 284 1.81 -10.65 3.54
C ARG A 284 1.98 -12.17 3.54
N LEU A 285 0.91 -12.93 3.79
CA LEU A 285 0.95 -14.40 3.86
C LEU A 285 1.16 -15.02 2.48
N LEU A 286 0.60 -14.42 1.43
CA LEU A 286 0.90 -14.82 0.05
C LEU A 286 2.40 -14.71 -0.26
N TYR A 287 3.09 -13.74 0.36
CA TYR A 287 4.52 -13.56 0.18
C TYR A 287 5.37 -14.50 1.04
N GLU A 288 4.95 -14.72 2.29
CA GLU A 288 5.71 -15.52 3.27
C GLU A 288 5.53 -17.03 3.07
N PHE A 289 4.37 -17.46 2.56
CA PHE A 289 4.01 -18.86 2.38
C PHE A 289 3.50 -19.15 0.96
N PRO A 290 4.25 -18.83 -0.11
CA PRO A 290 3.76 -18.93 -1.49
C PRO A 290 3.28 -20.33 -1.88
N GLU A 291 3.97 -21.37 -1.38
CA GLU A 291 3.67 -22.81 -1.55
C GLU A 291 2.19 -23.15 -1.26
N GLN A 292 1.55 -22.43 -0.32
CA GLN A 292 0.16 -22.69 0.09
C GLN A 292 -0.87 -22.03 -0.83
N TYR A 293 -0.44 -21.11 -1.69
CA TYR A 293 -1.32 -20.25 -2.49
C TYR A 293 -1.05 -20.33 -4.00
N GLY A 294 -0.03 -21.07 -4.44
CA GLY A 294 0.21 -21.34 -5.85
C GLY A 294 1.37 -22.31 -6.08
N ARG A 295 1.10 -23.28 -6.98
CA ARG A 295 1.93 -24.40 -7.50
C ARG A 295 3.12 -24.88 -6.65
#